data_AF-A0A819M563-F1
#
_entry.id   AF-A0A819M563-F1
#
_cell.length_a   1.000
_cell.length_b   1.000
_cell.length_c   1.000
_cell.angle_alpha   90.00
_cell.angle_beta   90.00
_cell.angle_gamma   90.00
#
_symmetry.space_group_name_H-M   'P 1'
#
loop_
_entity.id
_entity.type
_entity.pdbx_description
1 polymer ?
#
loop_
_entity_poly.entity_id
_entity_poly.type
_entity_poly.pdbx_seq_one_letter_code
_entity_poly.pdbx_strand_id
1 'polypeptide(L)' 'MWTNNRREGQGTWVWGEQSSSAGDRYSGQWHLDKKHGQGEYIQANGDVYMGEFKDDKRDGSGIYRRRDG' A
#
# COMPACT_ATOMS: atom_id res chain seq x y z
N MET A 1 -12.19 -6.52 16.98
CA MET A 1 -13.51 -6.97 16.50
C MET A 1 -13.45 -6.95 14.99
N TRP A 2 -13.70 -8.09 14.35
CA TRP A 2 -13.63 -8.28 12.90
C TRP A 2 -14.92 -7.76 12.29
N THR A 3 -14.92 -6.52 11.80
CA THR A 3 -16.08 -6.03 11.05
C THR A 3 -15.89 -6.44 9.59
N ASN A 4 -16.71 -7.40 9.14
CA ASN A 4 -16.95 -7.71 7.73
C ASN A 4 -15.83 -8.31 6.85
N ASN A 5 -14.85 -9.05 7.38
CA ASN A 5 -13.87 -9.76 6.51
C ASN A 5 -13.08 -8.83 5.56
N ARG A 6 -13.10 -7.51 5.81
CA ARG A 6 -12.43 -6.48 4.99
C ARG A 6 -11.30 -5.84 5.77
N ARG A 7 -10.24 -5.44 5.08
CA ARG A 7 -9.17 -4.62 5.66
C ARG A 7 -9.71 -3.21 5.90
N GLU A 8 -9.64 -2.81 7.16
CA GLU A 8 -10.04 -1.50 7.65
C GLU A 8 -9.06 -1.05 8.73
N GLY A 9 -8.72 0.25 8.75
CA GLY A 9 -7.75 0.81 9.68
C GLY A 9 -6.30 0.60 9.24
N GLN A 10 -5.35 0.70 10.17
CA GLN A 10 -3.92 0.57 9.86
C GLN A 10 -3.52 -0.89 9.65
N GLY A 11 -2.76 -1.18 8.60
CA GLY A 11 -2.30 -2.54 8.34
C GLY A 11 -1.20 -2.65 7.29
N THR A 12 -0.47 -3.75 7.35
CA THR A 12 0.53 -4.12 6.34
C THR A 12 0.00 -5.27 5.48
N TRP A 13 0.16 -5.15 4.17
CA TRP A 13 -0.13 -6.21 3.21
C TRP A 13 1.11 -6.49 2.36
N VAL A 14 1.43 -7.77 2.19
CA VAL A 14 2.50 -8.23 1.30
C VAL A 14 1.85 -9.06 0.21
N TRP A 15 2.15 -8.74 -1.04
CA TRP A 15 1.64 -9.49 -2.18
C TRP A 15 2.44 -10.79 -2.33
N GLY A 16 1.73 -11.92 -2.36
CA GLY A 16 2.33 -13.24 -2.50
C GLY A 16 2.86 -13.51 -3.90
N GLU A 17 3.72 -14.54 -4.02
CA GLU A 17 4.46 -14.90 -5.24
C GLU A 17 3.59 -15.22 -6.46
N GLN A 18 2.31 -15.58 -6.24
CA GLN A 18 1.36 -15.88 -7.31
C GLN A 18 0.69 -14.62 -7.91
N SER A 19 0.94 -13.44 -7.35
CA SER A 19 0.39 -12.17 -7.82
C SER A 19 1.33 -11.50 -8.83
N SER A 20 0.77 -10.74 -9.78
CA SER A 20 1.56 -9.88 -10.67
C SER A 20 2.38 -8.82 -9.92
N SER A 21 2.04 -8.54 -8.67
CA SER A 21 2.74 -7.64 -7.74
C SER A 21 3.53 -8.42 -6.69
N ALA A 22 3.95 -9.66 -6.97
CA ALA A 22 4.70 -10.49 -6.04
C ALA A 22 5.90 -9.75 -5.43
N GLY A 23 5.96 -9.73 -4.09
CA GLY A 23 7.02 -9.05 -3.36
C GLY A 23 6.77 -7.55 -3.10
N ASP A 24 5.73 -6.96 -3.69
CA ASP A 24 5.28 -5.63 -3.29
C ASP A 24 4.79 -5.67 -1.83
N ARG A 25 4.86 -4.54 -1.15
CA ARG A 25 4.40 -4.35 0.22
C ARG A 25 3.75 -3.00 0.39
N TYR A 26 2.62 -2.98 1.08
CA TYR A 26 1.94 -1.76 1.50
C TYR A 26 1.83 -1.73 3.01
N SER A 27 2.07 -0.57 3.60
CA SER A 27 1.87 -0.31 5.02
C SER A 27 1.17 1.03 5.18
N GLY A 28 -0.06 1.02 5.67
CA GLY A 28 -0.83 2.26 5.83
C GLY A 28 -2.28 2.01 6.16
N GLN A 29 -3.12 3.03 5.97
CA GLN A 29 -4.54 2.89 6.23
C GLN A 29 -5.22 2.09 5.11
N TRP A 30 -6.20 1.31 5.52
CA TRP A 30 -7.10 0.54 4.70
C TRP A 30 -8.52 1.00 4.97
N HIS A 31 -9.33 1.03 3.92
CA HIS A 31 -10.76 1.26 4.02
C HIS A 31 -11.45 0.43 2.96
N LEU A 32 -12.38 -0.44 3.38
CA LEU A 32 -13.13 -1.33 2.48
C LEU A 32 -12.22 -2.14 1.54
N ASP A 33 -11.17 -2.76 2.09
CA ASP A 33 -10.15 -3.53 1.34
C ASP A 33 -9.25 -2.75 0.40
N LYS A 34 -9.34 -1.41 0.38
CA LYS A 34 -8.51 -0.56 -0.46
C LYS A 34 -7.54 0.25 0.36
N LYS A 35 -6.38 0.56 -0.22
CA LYS A 35 -5.42 1.52 0.35
C LYS A 35 -6.10 2.89 0.45
N HIS A 36 -5.98 3.51 1.62
CA HIS A 36 -6.58 4.80 1.93
C HIS A 36 -5.65 5.61 2.84
N GLY A 37 -5.87 6.92 2.95
CA GLY A 37 -5.14 7.80 3.85
C GLY A 37 -3.63 7.77 3.63
N GLN A 38 -2.85 7.96 4.70
CA GLN A 38 -1.40 7.94 4.61
C GLN A 38 -0.88 6.50 4.56
N GLY A 39 0.06 6.23 3.65
CA GLY A 39 0.68 4.93 3.52
C GLY A 39 2.04 4.95 2.84
N GLU A 40 2.73 3.83 2.97
CA GLU A 40 3.98 3.50 2.29
C GLU A 40 3.75 2.29 1.38
N TYR A 41 4.18 2.40 0.13
CA TYR A 41 4.16 1.33 -0.86
C TYR A 41 5.58 1.07 -1.35
N ILE A 42 6.07 -0.13 -1.06
CA ILE A 42 7.37 -0.63 -1.48
C ILE A 42 7.11 -1.61 -2.63
N GLN A 43 7.69 -1.35 -3.78
CA GLN A 43 7.65 -2.27 -4.92
C GLN A 43 8.73 -3.34 -4.75
N ALA A 44 8.53 -4.50 -5.39
CA ALA A 44 9.50 -5.59 -5.38
C ALA A 44 10.88 -5.19 -5.96
N ASN A 45 10.90 -4.22 -6.88
CA ASN A 45 12.15 -3.63 -7.38
C ASN A 45 12.90 -2.79 -6.33
N GLY A 46 12.24 -2.45 -5.21
CA GLY A 46 12.78 -1.66 -4.10
C GLY A 46 12.44 -0.18 -4.14
N ASP A 47 11.70 0.28 -5.14
CA ASP A 47 11.18 1.64 -5.17
C ASP A 47 10.16 1.84 -4.06
N VAL A 48 10.18 3.02 -3.46
CA VAL A 48 9.30 3.36 -2.34
C VAL A 48 8.47 4.58 -2.70
N TYR A 49 7.18 4.49 -2.47
CA TYR A 49 6.26 5.62 -2.48
C TYR A 49 5.69 5.82 -1.07
N MET A 50 5.84 7.01 -0.52
CA MET A 50 5.22 7.40 0.75
C MET A 50 4.29 8.58 0.50
N GLY A 51 3.01 8.46 0.83
CA GLY A 51 2.07 9.55 0.66
C GLY A 51 0.62 9.14 0.82
N GLU A 52 -0.27 9.98 0.33
CA GLU A 52 -1.71 9.78 0.44
C GLU A 52 -2.25 8.81 -0.62
N PHE A 53 -3.19 7.98 -0.18
CA PHE A 53 -3.92 7.01 -0.97
C PHE A 53 -5.43 7.21 -0.81
N LYS A 54 -6.16 6.97 -1.90
CA LYS A 54 -7.63 6.95 -1.90
C LYS A 54 -8.11 5.92 -2.92
N ASP A 55 -8.89 4.95 -2.44
CA ASP A 55 -9.43 3.88 -3.28
C ASP A 55 -8.37 3.15 -4.12
N ASP A 56 -7.26 2.73 -3.48
CA ASP A 56 -6.08 2.08 -4.09
C ASP A 56 -5.21 2.96 -4.99
N LYS A 57 -5.62 4.19 -5.25
CA LYS A 57 -4.85 5.15 -6.04
C LYS A 57 -4.03 6.05 -5.13
N ARG A 58 -2.86 6.46 -5.62
CA ARG A 58 -2.10 7.58 -5.04
C ARG A 58 -2.91 8.85 -5.28
N ASP A 59 -3.34 9.50 -4.21
CA ASP A 59 -4.23 10.66 -4.26
C ASP A 59 -3.75 11.66 -3.22
N GLY A 60 -3.13 12.75 -3.66
CA GLY A 60 -2.53 13.75 -2.77
C GLY A 60 -1.01 13.83 -2.91
N SER A 61 -0.37 14.37 -1.88
CA SER A 61 1.08 14.58 -1.88
C SER A 61 1.80 13.31 -1.47
N GLY A 62 2.93 13.05 -2.12
CA GLY A 62 3.77 11.91 -1.79
C GLY A 62 5.19 12.06 -2.30
N ILE A 63 6.08 11.31 -1.69
CA ILE A 63 7.49 11.22 -2.05
C ILE A 63 7.69 9.88 -2.73
N TYR A 64 8.13 9.93 -3.98
CA TYR A 64 8.59 8.75 -4.70
C TYR A 64 10.11 8.71 -4.69
N ARG A 65 10.65 7.62 -4.14
CA ARG A 65 12.08 7.37 -4.06
C ARG A 65 12.40 6.11 -4.85
N ARG A 66 13.15 6.30 -5.94
CA ARG A 66 13.70 5.18 -6.69
C ARG A 66 14.88 4.58 -5.93
N ARG A 67 15.02 3.27 -5.97
CA ARG A 67 16.19 2.60 -5.41
C ARG A 67 17.47 2.96 -6.19
N ASP A 68 17.35 3.14 -7.50
CA ASP A 68 18.49 3.33 -8.42
C ASP A 68 18.98 4.79 -8.53
N GLY A 69 18.98 5.52 -7.42
CA GLY A 69 19.45 6.92 -7.35
C GLY A 69 20.97 7.04 -7.25
#